data_AF-A0A0A1HZ57-F1
#
_entry.id   AF-A0A0A1HZ57-F1
#
_cell.length_a   1.000
_cell.length_b   1.000
_cell.length_c   1.000
_cell.angle_alpha   90.00
_cell.angle_beta   90.00
_cell.angle_gamma   90.00
#
_symmetry.space_group_name_H-M   'P 1'
#
loop_
_entity.id
_entity.type
_entity.pdbx_description
1 polymer ?
#
loop_
_entity_poly.entity_id
_entity_poly.type
_entity_poly.pdbx_seq_one_letter_code
_entity_poly.pdbx_strand_id
1 'polypeptide(L)'
;MTTTNNVLAKTTERGSNERIKRLLKSFGLRTSLIRLKVIDMLLTTTMENRCLGARGVHSQLLALDIPLSFLSVREVLKRLCSEGVVTLNPDKSYSLHHRAMAVLAAGESCE
;
A
#
# COMPACT_ATOMS: atom_id res chain seq x y z
N MET A 1 -15.57 -31.05 3.16
CA MET A 1 -14.75 -30.31 4.13
C MET A 1 -14.37 -28.98 3.48
N THR A 2 -14.86 -27.87 4.06
CA THR A 2 -14.33 -26.47 4.10
C THR A 2 -13.94 -25.76 2.79
N THR A 3 -14.26 -24.50 2.47
CA THR A 3 -15.25 -23.45 2.82
C THR A 3 -14.95 -22.32 1.82
N THR A 4 -16.00 -21.73 1.25
CA THR A 4 -16.09 -20.42 0.56
C THR A 4 -14.99 -19.39 0.92
N ASN A 5 -14.17 -18.91 -0.02
CA ASN A 5 -13.26 -17.78 0.25
C ASN A 5 -12.96 -16.84 -0.94
N ASN A 6 -13.77 -16.83 -2.01
CA ASN A 6 -13.50 -15.96 -3.18
C ASN A 6 -14.33 -14.68 -3.27
N VAL A 7 -15.20 -14.40 -2.28
CA VAL A 7 -16.03 -13.18 -2.23
C VAL A 7 -15.40 -12.08 -1.37
N LEU A 8 -14.58 -12.44 -0.36
CA LEU A 8 -13.91 -11.47 0.51
C LEU A 8 -12.81 -10.67 -0.22
N ALA A 9 -12.12 -11.27 -1.19
CA ALA A 9 -11.07 -10.57 -1.94
C ALA A 9 -11.61 -9.34 -2.71
N LYS A 10 -12.80 -9.44 -3.32
CA LYS A 10 -13.39 -8.39 -4.15
C LYS A 10 -14.04 -7.26 -3.35
N THR A 11 -14.49 -7.54 -2.11
CA THR A 11 -14.97 -6.51 -1.19
C THR A 11 -13.80 -5.79 -0.50
N THR A 12 -12.71 -6.50 -0.24
CA THR A 12 -11.47 -5.92 0.28
C THR A 12 -10.87 -4.90 -0.69
N GLU A 13 -10.84 -5.13 -2.01
CA GLU A 13 -10.27 -4.16 -2.96
C GLU A 13 -10.97 -2.79 -2.93
N ARG A 14 -12.31 -2.77 -2.86
CA ARG A 14 -13.06 -1.51 -2.74
C ARG A 14 -12.87 -0.85 -1.38
N GLY A 15 -12.88 -1.64 -0.30
CA GLY A 15 -12.62 -1.15 1.05
C GLY A 15 -11.20 -0.59 1.22
N SER A 16 -10.20 -1.29 0.70
CA SER A 16 -8.78 -0.89 0.71
C SER A 16 -8.57 0.42 -0.03
N ASN A 17 -9.15 0.59 -1.23
CA ASN A 17 -9.02 1.85 -1.95
C ASN A 17 -9.60 3.04 -1.18
N GLU A 18 -10.76 2.90 -0.54
CA GLU A 18 -11.34 3.96 0.29
C GLU A 18 -10.51 4.24 1.55
N ARG A 19 -10.03 3.20 2.24
CA ARG A 19 -9.15 3.33 3.41
C ARG A 19 -7.83 4.02 3.03
N ILE A 20 -7.22 3.65 1.91
CA ILE A 20 -5.98 4.25 1.43
C ILE A 20 -6.20 5.69 0.95
N LYS A 21 -7.35 6.02 0.35
CA LYS A 21 -7.70 7.42 0.05
C LYS A 21 -7.78 8.28 1.31
N ARG A 22 -8.44 7.77 2.36
CA ARG A 22 -8.50 8.45 3.67
C ARG A 22 -7.11 8.61 4.28
N LEU A 23 -6.28 7.60 4.18
CA LEU A 23 -4.89 7.67 4.58
C LEU A 23 -4.15 8.78 3.83
N LEU A 24 -4.16 8.77 2.49
CA LEU A 24 -3.51 9.82 1.70
C LEU A 24 -4.00 11.22 2.10
N LYS A 25 -5.31 11.38 2.34
CA LYS A 25 -5.90 12.63 2.84
C LYS A 25 -5.37 13.02 4.23
N SER A 26 -5.23 12.07 5.15
CA SER A 26 -4.68 12.29 6.50
C SER A 26 -3.22 12.74 6.49
N PHE A 27 -2.45 12.27 5.51
CA PHE A 27 -1.06 12.65 5.30
C PHE A 27 -0.89 13.88 4.38
N GLY A 28 -1.97 14.53 3.93
CA GLY A 28 -1.90 15.71 3.05
C GLY A 28 -1.49 15.40 1.60
N LEU A 29 -1.52 14.13 1.21
CA LEU A 29 -1.14 13.65 -0.11
C LEU A 29 -2.32 13.65 -1.08
N ARG A 30 -2.09 14.13 -2.32
CA ARG A 30 -3.05 13.95 -3.42
C ARG A 30 -3.32 12.46 -3.66
N THR A 31 -4.60 12.12 -3.79
CA THR A 31 -5.09 10.80 -4.19
C THR A 31 -4.78 10.58 -5.67
N SER A 32 -3.94 9.59 -5.97
CA SER A 32 -3.58 9.18 -7.33
C SER A 32 -3.50 7.65 -7.37
N LEU A 33 -3.83 7.07 -8.52
CA LEU A 33 -3.82 5.62 -8.75
C LEU A 33 -2.48 4.98 -8.36
N ILE A 34 -1.36 5.61 -8.71
CA ILE A 34 -0.02 5.10 -8.40
C ILE A 34 0.19 4.93 -6.89
N ARG A 35 -0.12 5.97 -6.11
CA ARG A 35 0.06 5.95 -4.65
C ARG A 35 -0.87 4.95 -3.99
N LEU A 36 -2.11 4.89 -4.46
CA LEU A 36 -3.10 3.91 -4.02
C LEU A 36 -2.55 2.50 -4.20
N LYS A 37 -2.05 2.19 -5.41
CA LYS A 37 -1.56 0.86 -5.75
C LYS A 37 -0.28 0.48 -5.00
N VAL A 38 0.67 1.40 -4.87
CA VAL A 38 1.89 1.18 -4.08
C VAL A 38 1.55 0.86 -2.62
N ILE A 39 0.65 1.64 -2.01
CA ILE A 39 0.23 1.42 -0.61
C ILE A 39 -0.56 0.11 -0.48
N ASP A 40 -1.47 -0.20 -1.41
CA ASP A 40 -2.27 -1.42 -1.42
C ASP A 40 -1.40 -2.68 -1.48
N MET A 41 -0.38 -2.67 -2.34
CA MET A 41 0.60 -3.76 -2.45
C MET A 41 1.47 -3.88 -1.19
N LEU A 42 1.91 -2.76 -0.61
CA LEU A 42 2.65 -2.75 0.65
C LEU A 42 1.80 -3.26 1.81
N LEU A 43 0.51 -2.92 1.83
CA LEU A 43 -0.46 -3.38 2.83
C LEU A 43 -0.65 -4.89 2.72
N THR A 44 -0.96 -5.38 1.52
CA THR A 44 -1.15 -6.81 1.26
C THR A 44 0.08 -7.62 1.67
N THR A 45 1.27 -7.17 1.27
CA THR A 45 2.51 -7.86 1.66
C THR A 45 2.79 -7.81 3.15
N THR A 46 2.52 -6.68 3.80
CA THR A 46 2.60 -6.56 5.27
C THR A 46 1.67 -7.57 5.96
N MET A 47 0.44 -7.75 5.44
CA MET A 47 -0.50 -8.77 5.95
C MET A 47 0.00 -10.20 5.72
N GLU A 48 0.71 -10.45 4.62
CA GLU A 48 1.36 -11.72 4.34
C GLU A 48 2.70 -11.92 5.08
N ASN A 49 3.06 -11.02 6.01
CA ASN A 49 4.38 -11.00 6.69
C ASN A 49 5.56 -10.99 5.71
N ARG A 50 5.37 -10.36 4.55
CA ARG A 50 6.40 -10.14 3.53
C ARG A 50 6.68 -8.65 3.41
N CYS A 51 7.91 -8.32 3.04
CA CYS A 51 8.30 -6.94 2.76
C CYS A 51 8.68 -6.79 1.29
N LEU A 52 8.38 -5.62 0.70
CA LEU A 52 8.66 -5.35 -0.71
C LEU A 52 9.82 -4.39 -0.88
N GLY A 53 10.87 -4.81 -1.57
CA GLY A 53 11.87 -3.89 -2.10
C GLY A 53 11.34 -3.06 -3.27
N ALA A 54 12.06 -2.00 -3.65
CA ALA A 54 11.71 -1.16 -4.79
C ALA A 54 11.51 -1.96 -6.10
N ARG A 55 12.28 -3.05 -6.28
CA ARG A 55 12.16 -3.95 -7.43
C ARG A 55 10.85 -4.73 -7.44
N GLY A 56 10.39 -5.18 -6.27
CA GLY A 56 9.10 -5.88 -6.13
C GLY A 56 7.93 -4.94 -6.40
N VAL A 57 7.99 -3.70 -5.88
CA VAL A 57 6.99 -2.66 -6.16
C VAL A 57 6.94 -2.34 -7.66
N HIS A 58 8.10 -2.17 -8.30
CA HIS A 58 8.17 -1.91 -9.73
C HIS A 58 7.59 -3.07 -10.55
N SER A 59 7.95 -4.32 -10.23
CA SER A 59 7.44 -5.49 -10.95
C SER A 59 5.92 -5.63 -10.86
N GLN A 60 5.34 -5.34 -9.69
CA GLN A 60 3.90 -5.39 -9.49
C GLN A 60 3.16 -4.24 -10.19
N LEU A 61 3.72 -3.02 -10.18
CA LEU A 61 3.17 -1.92 -10.99
C LEU A 61 3.19 -2.26 -12.48
N LEU A 62 4.26 -2.86 -12.96
CA LEU A 62 4.37 -3.33 -14.34
C LEU A 62 3.30 -4.39 -14.66
N ALA A 63 3.07 -5.33 -13.74
CA ALA A 63 2.05 -6.37 -13.89
C ALA A 63 0.61 -5.82 -13.91
N LEU A 64 0.41 -4.61 -13.37
CA LEU A 64 -0.88 -3.90 -13.37
C LEU A 64 -1.05 -2.97 -14.58
N ASP A 65 -0.19 -3.11 -15.59
CA ASP A 65 -0.17 -2.28 -16.81
C ASP A 65 0.10 -0.79 -16.50
N ILE A 66 0.85 -0.53 -15.43
CA ILE A 66 1.28 0.83 -15.07
C ILE A 66 2.76 0.99 -15.46
N PRO A 67 3.07 1.54 -16.64
CA PRO A 67 4.44 1.69 -17.12
C PRO A 67 5.13 2.85 -16.38
N LEU A 68 5.63 2.56 -15.18
CA LEU A 68 6.49 3.47 -14.42
C LEU A 68 7.93 2.99 -14.47
N SER A 69 8.86 3.91 -14.72
CA SER A 69 10.28 3.59 -14.63
C SER A 69 10.68 3.29 -13.18
N PHE A 70 11.69 2.44 -13.02
CA PHE A 70 12.27 2.12 -11.70
C PHE A 70 12.68 3.37 -10.91
N LEU A 71 13.20 4.41 -11.60
CA LEU A 71 13.52 5.70 -11.00
C LEU A 71 12.27 6.35 -10.37
N SER A 72 11.18 6.46 -11.13
CA SER A 72 9.92 7.04 -10.64
C SER A 72 9.33 6.25 -9.48
N VAL A 73 9.43 4.92 -9.48
CA VAL A 73 9.01 4.08 -8.34
C VAL A 73 9.82 4.43 -7.09
N ARG A 74 11.13 4.56 -7.22
CA ARG A 74 12.03 4.93 -6.13
C ARG A 74 11.75 6.36 -5.64
N GLU A 75 11.44 7.30 -6.51
CA GLU A 75 11.02 8.65 -6.14
C GLU A 75 9.69 8.67 -5.38
N VAL A 76 8.70 7.89 -5.82
CA VAL A 76 7.43 7.74 -5.12
C VAL A 76 7.63 7.14 -3.74
N LEU A 77 8.41 6.05 -3.63
CA LEU A 77 8.74 5.42 -2.34
C LEU A 77 9.48 6.39 -1.41
N LYS A 78 10.46 7.13 -1.95
CA LYS A 78 11.21 8.14 -1.19
C LYS A 78 10.29 9.26 -0.70
N ARG A 79 9.36 9.73 -1.54
CA ARG A 79 8.38 10.75 -1.15
C ARG A 79 7.43 10.22 -0.10
N LEU A 80 6.88 9.02 -0.27
CA LEU A 80 6.02 8.39 0.75
C LEU A 80 6.76 8.15 2.07
N CYS A 81 8.06 7.88 2.02
CA CYS A 81 8.92 7.79 3.20
C CYS A 81 9.11 9.15 3.87
N SER A 82 9.35 10.20 3.10
CA SER A 82 9.48 11.57 3.61
C SER A 82 8.20 12.07 4.28
N GLU A 83 7.04 11.64 3.79
CA GLU A 83 5.72 12.02 4.34
C GLU A 83 5.34 11.14 5.54
N GLY A 84 6.10 10.08 5.84
CA GLY A 84 5.84 9.18 6.96
C GLY A 84 4.74 8.14 6.72
N VAL A 85 4.40 7.87 5.45
CA VAL A 85 3.44 6.82 5.07
C VAL A 85 4.13 5.45 5.01
N VAL A 86 5.36 5.42 4.52
CA VAL A 86 6.16 4.20 4.29
C VAL A 86 7.47 4.34 5.06
N THR A 87 8.05 3.23 5.49
CA THR A 87 9.35 3.18 6.17
C THR A 87 10.30 2.29 5.37
N LEU A 88 11.54 2.75 5.21
CA LEU A 88 12.61 1.93 4.68
C LEU A 88 13.22 1.10 5.81
N ASN A 89 13.11 -0.22 5.71
CA ASN A 89 13.70 -1.15 6.64
C ASN A 89 15.22 -1.34 6.38
N PRO A 90 15.99 -1.80 7.37
CA PRO A 90 17.42 -2.08 7.22
C PRO A 90 17.72 -3.15 6.14
N ASP A 91 16.79 -4.05 5.84
CA ASP A 91 16.92 -5.06 4.79
C ASP A 91 16.68 -4.51 3.37
N LYS A 92 16.51 -3.19 3.21
CA LYS A 92 16.18 -2.48 1.97
C LYS A 92 14.77 -2.77 1.43
N SER A 93 13.92 -3.38 2.22
CA SER A 93 12.49 -3.44 1.95
C SER A 93 11.77 -2.21 2.46
N TYR A 94 10.58 -1.99 1.91
CA TYR A 94 9.65 -0.97 2.34
C TYR A 94 8.48 -1.64 3.05
N SER A 95 8.08 -1.05 4.17
CA SER A 95 6.88 -1.44 4.93
C SER A 95 6.03 -0.21 5.22
N LEU A 96 4.73 -0.40 5.47
CA LEU A 96 3.89 0.72 5.89
C LEU A 96 4.31 1.20 7.28
N HIS A 97 4.35 2.53 7.44
CA HIS A 97 4.70 3.15 8.71
C HIS A 97 3.61 2.85 9.75
N HIS A 98 3.96 2.74 11.04
CA HIS A 98 3.00 2.44 12.10
C HIS A 98 1.81 3.43 12.10
N ARG A 99 2.09 4.72 11.91
CA ARG A 99 1.05 5.77 11.81
C ARG A 99 0.08 5.51 10.65
N ALA A 100 0.58 5.03 9.51
CA ALA A 100 -0.24 4.68 8.37
C ALA A 100 -1.16 3.49 8.69
N MET A 101 -0.60 2.45 9.33
CA MET A 101 -1.38 1.30 9.80
C MET A 101 -2.47 1.70 10.79
N ALA A 102 -2.16 2.58 11.74
CA ALA A 102 -3.12 3.07 12.72
C ALA A 102 -4.30 3.81 12.07
N VAL A 103 -4.05 4.64 11.05
CA VAL A 103 -5.12 5.32 10.30
C VAL A 103 -5.98 4.34 9.51
N LEU A 104 -5.36 3.29 8.94
CA LEU A 104 -6.09 2.25 8.22
C LEU A 104 -6.96 1.41 9.16
N ALA A 105 -6.46 1.09 10.36
CA ALA A 105 -7.18 0.35 11.41
C ALA A 105 -8.28 1.20 12.07
N ALA A 106 -8.04 2.50 12.30
CA ALA A 106 -9.04 3.41 12.86
C ALA A 106 -10.28 3.56 11.95
N GLY A 107 -10.15 3.25 10.66
CA GLY A 107 -11.27 3.18 9.73
C GLY A 107 -12.17 1.94 9.89
N GLU A 108 -11.82 1.01 10.78
CA GLU A 108 -12.60 -0.19 11.13
C GLU A 108 -13.40 -0.01 12.44
N SER A 109 -13.11 1.04 13.20
CA SER A 109 -13.75 1.33 14.47
C SER A 109 -14.98 2.23 14.27
N CYS A 110 -16.04 1.68 13.68
CA CYS A 110 -17.38 2.23 13.82
C CYS A 110 -18.40 1.10 13.64
N GLU A 111 -18.52 0.26 14.67
CA GLU A 111 -19.73 -0.49 15.01
C GLU A 111 -20.08 -0.16 16.46
#